data_AF-A0A4Q3J798-F1
#
_entry.id   AF-A0A4Q3J798-F1
#
_cell.length_a   1.000
_cell.length_b   1.000
_cell.length_c   1.000
_cell.angle_alpha   90.00
_cell.angle_beta   90.00
_cell.angle_gamma   90.00
#
_symmetry.space_group_name_H-M   'P 1'
#
loop_
_entity.id
_entity.type
_entity.pdbx_description
1 polymer ?
#
loop_
_entity_poly.entity_id
_entity_poly.type
_entity_poly.pdbx_seq_one_letter_code
_entity_poly.pdbx_strand_id
1 'polypeptide(L)'
;MPTTFSPQARNVALVVAASFFIQILDGVIIVTALPQMALDFRVDTLQMSIGVTIYMLACAIFIPAAGWLSDRFGARRIFMASMALF
;
A
#
# COMPACT_ATOMS: atom_id res chain seq x y z
N MET A 1 11.55 31.21 10.13
CA MET A 1 12.19 30.37 11.17
C MET A 1 12.53 29.04 10.51
N PRO A 2 13.81 28.65 10.37
CA PRO A 2 14.15 27.35 9.78
C PRO A 2 13.85 26.27 10.82
N THR A 3 12.84 25.44 10.57
CA THR A 3 12.56 24.25 11.37
C THR A 3 13.63 23.22 11.08
N THR A 4 14.74 23.26 11.81
CA THR A 4 15.74 22.19 11.79
C THR A 4 15.10 20.96 12.41
N PHE A 5 14.54 20.10 11.57
CA PHE A 5 14.00 18.81 12.01
C PHE A 5 15.07 18.06 12.82
N SER A 6 14.69 17.55 13.98
CA SER A 6 15.60 16.71 14.76
C SER A 6 16.03 15.50 13.91
N PRO A 7 17.26 14.98 14.08
CA PRO A 7 17.75 13.84 13.30
C PRO A 7 16.80 12.64 13.30
N GLN A 8 16.06 12.45 14.41
CA GLN A 8 15.04 11.42 14.56
C GLN A 8 13.80 11.69 13.68
N ALA A 9 13.29 12.92 13.63
CA ALA A 9 12.15 13.27 12.79
C ALA A 9 12.47 13.08 11.29
N ARG A 10 13.70 13.38 10.88
CA ARG A 10 14.16 13.14 9.50
C ARG A 10 14.17 11.64 9.17
N ASN A 11 14.67 10.80 10.07
CA ASN A 11 14.71 9.35 9.85
C ASN A 11 13.30 8.74 9.80
N VAL A 12 12.39 9.19 10.67
CA VAL A 12 10.98 8.75 10.63
C VAL A 12 10.32 9.17 9.31
N ALA A 13 10.53 10.41 8.87
CA ALA A 13 9.98 10.89 7.60
C ALA A 13 10.51 10.08 6.40
N LEU A 14 11.80 9.73 6.39
CA LEU A 14 12.39 8.89 5.34
C LEU A 14 11.80 7.47 5.32
N VAL A 15 11.62 6.84 6.48
CA VAL A 15 11.01 5.50 6.56
C VAL A 15 9.56 5.54 6.08
N VAL A 16 8.78 6.55 6.49
CA VAL A 16 7.40 6.72 6.03
C VAL A 16 7.35 6.96 4.52
N ALA A 17 8.22 7.81 3.99
CA ALA A 17 8.30 8.09 2.55
C ALA A 17 8.66 6.83 1.74
N ALA A 18 9.66 6.06 2.20
CA ALA A 18 10.05 4.81 1.56
C ALA A 18 8.91 3.77 1.60
N SER A 19 8.19 3.67 2.72
CA SER A 19 7.04 2.78 2.86
C SER A 19 5.92 3.14 1.89
N PHE A 20 5.59 4.43 1.80
CA PHE A 20 4.60 4.93 0.83
C PHE A 20 5.04 4.70 -0.62
N PHE A 21 6.32 4.87 -0.91
CA PHE A 21 6.86 4.60 -2.23
C PHE A 21 6.69 3.13 -2.62
N ILE A 22 7.06 2.19 -1.74
CA ILE A 22 6.87 0.74 -1.98
C ILE A 22 5.38 0.42 -2.15
N GLN A 23 4.51 0.99 -1.33
CA GLN A 23 3.06 0.77 -1.43
C GLN A 23 2.49 1.19 -2.79
N ILE A 24 2.96 2.31 -3.35
CA ILE A 24 2.55 2.77 -4.68
C ILE A 24 3.14 1.87 -5.76
N LEU A 25 4.41 1.47 -5.60
CA LEU A 25 5.12 0.61 -6.53
C LEU A 25 4.41 -0.75 -6.68
N ASP A 26 3.95 -1.35 -5.58
CA ASP A 26 3.17 -2.60 -5.60
C ASP A 26 1.88 -2.49 -6.44
N GLY A 27 1.15 -1.39 -6.27
CA GLY A 27 -0.05 -1.12 -7.07
C GLY A 27 0.26 -1.02 -8.57
N VAL A 28 1.37 -0.37 -8.93
CA VAL A 28 1.81 -0.24 -10.33
C VAL A 28 2.29 -1.57 -10.90
N ILE A 29 3.00 -2.39 -10.11
CA ILE A 29 3.43 -3.74 -10.54
C ILE A 29 2.22 -4.57 -10.93
N ILE A 30 1.18 -4.61 -10.09
CA ILE A 30 -0.03 -5.39 -10.38
C ILE A 30 -0.67 -4.92 -11.68
N VAL A 31 -0.83 -3.60 -11.87
CA VAL A 31 -1.47 -3.04 -13.07
C VAL A 31 -0.66 -3.30 -14.34
N THR A 32 0.67 -3.26 -14.26
CA THR A 32 1.56 -3.50 -15.41
C THR A 32 1.80 -4.98 -15.70
N ALA A 33 1.70 -5.85 -14.70
CA ALA A 33 1.82 -7.30 -14.83
C ALA A 33 0.49 -7.98 -15.23
N LEU A 34 -0.66 -7.34 -14.99
CA LEU A 34 -1.99 -7.84 -15.35
C LEU A 34 -2.10 -8.38 -16.80
N PRO A 35 -1.57 -7.70 -17.85
CA PRO A 35 -1.58 -8.20 -19.21
C PRO A 35 -0.78 -9.49 -19.39
N GLN A 36 0.38 -9.61 -18.73
CA GLN A 36 1.18 -10.85 -18.77
C GLN A 36 0.48 -11.98 -18.03
N MET A 37 -0.11 -11.70 -16.86
CA MET A 37 -0.92 -12.68 -16.15
C MET A 37 -2.12 -13.14 -17.00
N ALA A 38 -2.78 -12.25 -17.76
CA ALA A 38 -3.88 -12.62 -18.66
C ALA A 38 -3.44 -13.59 -19.77
N LEU A 39 -2.25 -13.33 -20.33
CA LEU A 39 -1.64 -14.19 -21.35
C LEU A 39 -1.31 -15.58 -20.77
N ASP A 40 -0.75 -15.64 -19.57
CA ASP A 40 -0.39 -16.90 -18.90
C ASP A 40 -1.62 -17.73 -18.52
N PHE A 41 -2.69 -17.09 -18.04
CA PHE A 41 -3.94 -17.78 -17.70
C PHE A 41 -4.86 -18.05 -18.92
N ARG A 42 -4.48 -17.62 -20.14
CA ARG A 42 -5.27 -17.73 -21.39
C ARG A 42 -6.71 -17.18 -21.26
N VAL A 43 -6.88 -16.13 -20.46
CA VAL A 43 -8.18 -15.48 -20.23
C VAL A 43 -8.20 -14.13 -20.94
N ASP A 44 -9.37 -13.73 -21.44
CA ASP A 44 -9.52 -12.45 -22.13
C ASP A 44 -9.13 -11.28 -21.22
N THR A 45 -8.40 -10.30 -21.76
CA THR A 45 -7.91 -9.10 -21.03
C THR A 45 -9.03 -8.34 -20.33
N LEU A 46 -10.25 -8.42 -20.88
CA LEU A 46 -11.45 -7.87 -20.29
C LEU A 46 -11.87 -8.59 -19.00
N GLN A 47 -11.69 -9.91 -18.90
CA GLN A 47 -11.90 -10.64 -17.65
C GLN A 47 -10.79 -10.35 -16.64
N MET A 48 -9.56 -10.11 -17.10
CA MET A 48 -8.45 -9.70 -16.23
C MET A 48 -8.65 -8.31 -15.62
N SER A 49 -9.44 -7.45 -16.27
CA SER A 49 -9.81 -6.11 -15.74
C SER A 49 -10.59 -6.20 -14.42
N ILE A 50 -11.16 -7.37 -14.08
CA ILE A 50 -11.70 -7.64 -12.74
C ILE A 50 -10.65 -7.47 -11.65
N GLY A 51 -9.36 -7.62 -11.95
CA GLY A 51 -8.26 -7.38 -11.02
C GLY A 51 -8.24 -5.94 -10.50
N VAL A 52 -8.57 -4.96 -11.35
CA VAL A 52 -8.70 -3.55 -10.94
C VAL A 52 -9.91 -3.36 -10.02
N THR A 53 -11.03 -4.00 -10.35
CA THR A 53 -12.24 -3.97 -9.51
C THR A 53 -11.99 -4.60 -8.14
N ILE A 54 -11.29 -5.74 -8.09
CA ILE A 54 -10.90 -6.42 -6.85
C ILE A 54 -9.94 -5.55 -6.04
N TYR A 55 -8.96 -4.91 -6.69
CA TYR A 55 -8.06 -3.97 -6.03
C TYR A 55 -8.82 -2.81 -5.38
N MET A 56 -9.77 -2.19 -6.10
CA MET A 56 -10.62 -1.13 -5.55
C MET A 56 -11.49 -1.62 -4.38
N LEU A 57 -12.07 -2.82 -4.49
CA LEU A 57 -12.87 -3.43 -3.42
C LEU A 57 -12.04 -3.73 -2.17
N ALA A 58 -10.83 -4.26 -2.37
CA ALA A 58 -9.88 -4.49 -1.29
C ALA A 58 -9.54 -3.15 -0.62
N CYS A 59 -9.17 -2.11 -1.38
CA CYS A 59 -8.92 -0.78 -0.83
C CYS A 59 -10.14 -0.26 -0.06
N ALA A 60 -11.36 -0.40 -0.59
CA ALA A 60 -12.59 0.07 0.05
C ALA A 60 -12.84 -0.60 1.42
N ILE A 61 -12.44 -1.86 1.60
CA ILE A 61 -12.57 -2.59 2.87
C ILE A 61 -11.39 -2.25 3.80
N PHE A 62 -10.17 -2.24 3.28
CA PHE A 62 -8.96 -2.10 4.09
C PHE A 62 -8.71 -0.65 4.57
N ILE A 63 -9.12 0.38 3.83
CA ILE A 63 -8.98 1.78 4.26
C ILE A 63 -9.70 2.05 5.60
N PRO A 64 -11.01 1.78 5.75
CA PRO A 64 -11.70 2.00 7.03
C PRO A 64 -11.23 1.01 8.10
N ALA A 65 -10.91 -0.24 7.74
CA ALA A 65 -10.38 -1.21 8.69
C ALA A 65 -9.04 -0.76 9.30
N ALA A 66 -8.12 -0.25 8.48
CA ALA A 66 -6.84 0.28 8.93
C ALA A 66 -7.02 1.53 9.81
N GLY A 67 -7.97 2.41 9.48
CA GLY A 67 -8.32 3.57 10.30
C GLY A 67 -8.84 3.16 11.68
N TRP A 68 -9.84 2.27 11.74
CA TRP A 68 -10.37 1.75 12.99
C TRP A 68 -9.33 1.04 13.85
N LEU A 69 -8.47 0.23 13.21
CA LEU A 69 -7.38 -0.46 13.88
C LEU A 69 -6.41 0.58 14.48
N SER A 70 -5.99 1.58 13.69
CA SER A 70 -5.08 2.66 14.09
C SER A 70 -5.59 3.44 15.29
N ASP A 71 -6.88 3.76 15.28
CA ASP A 71 -7.54 4.48 16.37
C ASP A 71 -7.61 3.64 17.66
N ARG A 72 -7.72 2.30 17.54
CA ARG A 72 -7.87 1.40 18.69
C ARG A 72 -6.54 0.96 19.33
N PHE A 73 -5.51 0.63 18.54
CA PHE A 73 -4.24 0.11 19.07
C PHE A 73 -3.08 1.13 19.00
N GLY A 74 -3.33 2.30 18.41
CA GLY A 74 -2.37 3.38 18.25
C GLY A 74 -1.55 3.26 16.94
N ALA A 75 -1.51 4.36 16.19
CA ALA A 75 -0.87 4.45 14.86
C ALA A 75 0.56 3.88 14.81
N ARG A 76 1.38 4.10 15.85
CA ARG A 76 2.77 3.63 15.89
C ARG A 76 2.90 2.10 15.94
N ARG A 77 2.03 1.41 16.71
CA ARG A 77 2.08 -0.06 16.85
C ARG A 77 1.61 -0.74 15.57
N ILE A 78 0.59 -0.19 14.94
CA ILE A 78 0.06 -0.75 13.69
C ILE A 78 0.98 -0.48 12.53
N PHE A 79 1.58 0.70 12.46
CA PHE A 79 2.62 0.96 11.47
C PHE A 79 3.76 -0.05 11.58
N MET A 80 4.26 -0.32 12.80
CA MET A 80 5.29 -1.34 13.01
C MET A 80 4.82 -2.77 12.73
N ALA A 81 3.56 -3.12 13.06
CA ALA A 81 3.00 -4.44 12.78
C ALA A 81 2.83 -4.68 11.28
N SER A 82 2.33 -3.69 10.54
CA SER A 82 2.21 -3.76 9.08
C SER A 82 3.58 -3.90 8.41
N MET A 83 4.58 -3.15 8.89
CA MET A 83 5.96 -3.25 8.40
C MET A 83 6.61 -4.62 8.65
N ALA A 84 6.16 -5.36 9.67
CA ALA A 84 6.65 -6.69 9.97
C ALA A 84 5.89 -7.80 9.22
N LEU A 85 4.66 -7.51 8.77
CA LEU A 85 3.80 -8.46 8.06
C LEU A 85 4.09 -8.47 6.55
N PHE A 86 4.50 -7.34 6.00
CA PHE A 86 4.91 -7.15 4.60
C PHE A 86 6.36 -7.62 4.40
#